data_AF-A0A2J6TT25-F1
#
_entry.id   AF-A0A2J6TT25-F1
#
_cell.length_a   1.000
_cell.length_b   1.000
_cell.length_c   1.000
_cell.angle_alpha   90.00
_cell.angle_beta   90.00
_cell.angle_gamma   90.00
#
_symmetry.space_group_name_H-M   'P 1'
#
loop_
_entity.id
_entity.type
_entity.pdbx_description
1 polymer ?
#
loop_
_entity_poly.entity_id
_entity_poly.type
_entity_poly.pdbx_seq_one_letter_code
_entity_poly.pdbx_strand_id
1 'polypeptide(L)'
;MRYNGRTFLSTLTFAALQPFSLAGWIPSRQPKDVQQRDGGSAQVTLPDLGDLAKYVCPNTNISGRQTSGLSPVSSAQVHEILEMLKAYERSTLAMVSGIAVADGLNSAKAAPPDLAAPTPIPSIQPVGNAEFEVSSRPKPECSTSISTVIISVTSTTTATPDPVTTTLTISADALPVPSTTTDQGVPDLLLTTALTDQQQVEATTTLPAITPIPSAAVTYKFNATSQSNVAVYFGQTSATGATTLEAQCADPNTDIVILSFVIQQLDGGAYPQLNFGPACGGQTPLMAQQAPGLLYCPELASNITACQRGWGKKVMLSIGGDSSLIKFSSDKAAKDFAGVLWNLFGPPGNVDPELRPFGMVEVDGFDIDNEDNFPQHWPYLATSFRALFPTAIKPYYLSSAPQCLVPFSDPLPMLLQCDFVWVQFYNSPACEIGAPGFNASIISWTKNLNASTLSPKPRLYIGAPAWTDASPMAYKGIIGGAQGMKKVVSGVRELMAQNGVGGWLGGVMFWDGPEGHLNVQNGRDIIGWAKDGLTA
;
A
#
# COMPACT_ATOMS: atom_id res chain seq x y z
N MET A 1 -63.32 -12.24 -28.84
CA MET A 1 -64.02 -12.79 -27.65
C MET A 1 -63.93 -11.77 -26.51
N ARG A 2 -64.16 -12.13 -25.24
CA ARG A 2 -64.56 -11.18 -24.17
C ARG A 2 -63.41 -10.35 -23.53
N TYR A 3 -63.84 -9.26 -22.86
CA TYR A 3 -63.16 -8.36 -21.90
C TYR A 3 -62.36 -9.07 -20.78
N ASN A 4 -61.50 -8.43 -19.96
CA ASN A 4 -61.26 -7.00 -19.57
C ASN A 4 -59.76 -6.62 -19.76
N GLY A 5 -59.21 -5.39 -19.62
CA GLY A 5 -59.56 -4.17 -18.85
C GLY A 5 -58.92 -4.21 -17.45
N ARG A 6 -58.13 -3.26 -16.92
CA ARG A 6 -57.87 -1.80 -17.10
C ARG A 6 -56.43 -1.46 -16.59
N THR A 7 -55.75 -0.30 -16.74
CA THR A 7 -55.83 0.93 -17.58
C THR A 7 -54.51 1.76 -17.40
N PHE A 8 -54.29 2.78 -18.25
CA PHE A 8 -53.27 3.87 -18.29
C PHE A 8 -53.18 4.77 -17.01
N LEU A 9 -52.30 5.77 -16.84
CA LEU A 9 -51.54 6.74 -17.71
C LEU A 9 -50.05 6.88 -17.22
N SER A 10 -49.00 7.46 -17.87
CA SER A 10 -48.69 8.54 -18.86
C SER A 10 -48.78 10.00 -18.33
N THR A 11 -47.82 10.93 -18.47
CA THR A 11 -47.03 11.48 -19.61
C THR A 11 -45.62 11.98 -19.13
N LEU A 12 -44.53 12.14 -19.90
CA LEU A 12 -44.20 13.06 -21.04
C LEU A 12 -44.49 14.55 -20.71
N THR A 13 -43.69 15.60 -20.99
CA THR A 13 -42.39 15.85 -21.68
C THR A 13 -41.83 17.23 -21.19
N PHE A 14 -40.69 17.85 -21.57
CA PHE A 14 -39.71 17.67 -22.66
C PHE A 14 -38.23 17.93 -22.20
N ALA A 15 -37.48 18.94 -22.70
CA ALA A 15 -36.02 19.10 -22.48
C ALA A 15 -35.44 20.54 -22.65
N ALA A 16 -34.17 20.70 -22.21
CA ALA A 16 -33.12 21.66 -22.64
C ALA A 16 -33.01 23.09 -22.04
N LEU A 17 -31.78 23.64 -22.20
CA LEU A 17 -31.26 25.02 -22.00
C LEU A 17 -30.74 25.48 -20.62
N GLN A 18 -29.40 25.56 -20.53
CA GLN A 18 -28.63 26.64 -19.88
C GLN A 18 -28.22 27.70 -20.96
N PRO A 19 -27.52 28.83 -20.66
CA PRO A 19 -27.08 29.38 -19.37
C PRO A 19 -27.56 30.84 -19.14
N PHE A 20 -27.15 31.48 -18.03
CA PHE A 20 -26.63 32.86 -18.03
C PHE A 20 -25.95 33.21 -16.68
N SER A 21 -25.10 34.23 -16.68
CA SER A 21 -24.44 34.81 -15.50
C SER A 21 -24.73 36.31 -15.41
N LEU A 22 -24.62 36.91 -14.20
CA LEU A 22 -23.85 38.16 -13.99
C LEU A 22 -23.86 38.68 -12.54
N ALA A 23 -22.84 39.51 -12.28
CA ALA A 23 -22.40 40.16 -11.05
C ALA A 23 -23.44 40.93 -10.20
N GLY A 24 -23.43 40.62 -8.89
CA GLY A 24 -23.20 41.58 -7.78
C GLY A 24 -24.26 42.64 -7.43
N TRP A 25 -24.08 43.25 -6.25
CA TRP A 25 -24.28 44.68 -5.92
C TRP A 25 -23.94 44.90 -4.44
N ILE A 26 -23.42 46.09 -4.08
CA ILE A 26 -23.08 46.48 -2.69
C ILE A 26 -23.82 47.77 -2.34
N PRO A 27 -24.39 47.87 -1.13
CA PRO A 27 -24.52 49.15 -0.43
C PRO A 27 -23.76 49.13 0.90
N SER A 28 -23.04 50.21 1.21
CA SER A 28 -22.30 50.37 2.46
C SER A 28 -22.98 51.36 3.41
N ARG A 29 -22.78 51.17 4.72
CA ARG A 29 -22.65 52.25 5.72
C ARG A 29 -22.13 51.72 7.06
N GLN A 30 -21.41 52.59 7.77
CA GLN A 30 -20.90 52.44 9.13
C GLN A 30 -21.20 53.75 9.90
N PRO A 31 -20.81 53.89 11.17
CA PRO A 31 -21.16 53.06 12.33
C PRO A 31 -21.76 53.96 13.44
N LYS A 32 -22.08 53.43 14.64
CA LYS A 32 -21.88 54.18 15.90
C LYS A 32 -22.05 53.40 17.21
N ASP A 33 -21.35 53.94 18.21
CA ASP A 33 -21.52 53.92 19.67
C ASP A 33 -21.41 52.58 20.44
N VAL A 34 -20.52 52.60 21.43
CA VAL A 34 -20.21 51.53 22.40
C VAL A 34 -20.64 51.99 23.78
N GLN A 35 -21.30 51.11 24.56
CA GLN A 35 -21.45 51.23 26.02
C GLN A 35 -21.21 49.86 26.69
N GLN A 36 -21.14 49.85 28.02
CA GLN A 36 -20.39 48.86 28.80
C GLN A 36 -21.24 47.82 29.55
N ARG A 37 -20.61 46.66 29.77
CA ARG A 37 -20.64 45.81 30.98
C ARG A 37 -21.73 44.74 31.22
N ASP A 38 -21.19 43.61 31.67
CA ASP A 38 -21.59 42.73 32.77
C ASP A 38 -22.89 41.89 32.69
N GLY A 39 -22.70 40.57 32.59
CA GLY A 39 -23.29 39.64 33.56
C GLY A 39 -24.65 39.00 33.25
N GLY A 40 -24.76 38.18 32.20
CA GLY A 40 -25.94 37.33 31.95
C GLY A 40 -25.58 35.92 31.50
N SER A 41 -26.03 34.89 32.23
CA SER A 41 -25.79 33.48 31.90
C SER A 41 -26.73 33.01 30.77
N ALA A 42 -26.18 32.71 29.59
CA ALA A 42 -26.90 32.00 28.54
C ALA A 42 -26.66 30.49 28.65
N GLN A 43 -27.72 29.69 28.78
CA GLN A 43 -27.61 28.23 28.63
C GLN A 43 -27.46 27.87 27.15
N VAL A 44 -26.53 26.96 26.84
CA VAL A 44 -26.54 26.22 25.58
C VAL A 44 -27.32 24.92 25.81
N THR A 45 -28.61 24.93 25.47
CA THR A 45 -29.39 23.69 25.40
C THR A 45 -28.94 22.92 24.16
N LEU A 46 -28.31 21.76 24.34
CA LEU A 46 -28.01 20.84 23.24
C LEU A 46 -29.30 20.09 22.86
N PRO A 47 -29.84 20.25 21.63
CA PRO A 47 -30.95 19.43 21.16
C PRO A 47 -30.42 18.07 20.69
N ASP A 48 -31.01 17.00 21.21
CA ASP A 48 -30.85 15.60 20.80
C ASP A 48 -29.41 15.01 20.78
N LEU A 49 -29.18 13.96 21.58
CA LEU A 49 -27.90 13.23 21.61
C LEU A 49 -27.83 12.06 20.62
N GLY A 50 -28.95 11.69 19.98
CA GLY A 50 -29.00 10.70 18.90
C GLY A 50 -28.12 9.46 19.09
N ASP A 51 -27.21 9.24 18.14
CA ASP A 51 -26.31 8.07 18.05
C ASP A 51 -25.31 7.91 19.21
N LEU A 52 -25.26 8.82 20.19
CA LEU A 52 -24.42 8.67 21.39
C LEU A 52 -25.03 7.73 22.44
N ALA A 53 -26.30 7.33 22.30
CA ALA A 53 -26.96 6.38 23.21
C ALA A 53 -26.23 5.03 23.36
N LYS A 54 -25.46 4.61 22.34
CA LYS A 54 -24.67 3.36 22.33
C LYS A 54 -23.48 3.32 23.29
N TYR A 55 -23.14 4.44 23.95
CA TYR A 55 -22.06 4.51 24.94
C TYR A 55 -22.56 4.45 26.40
N VAL A 56 -23.86 4.17 26.61
CA VAL A 56 -24.47 4.02 27.95
C VAL A 56 -24.95 2.58 28.14
N CYS A 57 -24.58 1.94 29.24
CA CYS A 57 -25.07 0.60 29.58
C CYS A 57 -26.56 0.62 29.93
N PRO A 58 -27.38 -0.35 29.48
CA PRO A 58 -28.77 -0.46 29.91
C PRO A 58 -28.90 -0.69 31.43
N ASN A 59 -29.95 -0.12 32.03
CA ASN A 59 -30.41 -0.38 33.41
C ASN A 59 -29.51 0.08 34.58
N THR A 60 -29.05 1.34 34.58
CA THR A 60 -28.54 2.00 35.81
C THR A 60 -29.50 3.06 36.35
N ASN A 61 -30.47 2.65 37.17
CA ASN A 61 -31.22 3.57 38.03
C ASN A 61 -30.32 4.04 39.19
N ILE A 62 -29.73 5.23 39.09
CA ILE A 62 -28.94 5.84 40.16
C ILE A 62 -29.63 7.12 40.65
N SER A 63 -30.55 6.94 41.60
CA SER A 63 -30.87 8.02 42.55
C SER A 63 -29.60 8.33 43.35
N GLY A 64 -29.22 9.60 43.38
CA GLY A 64 -27.82 9.98 43.58
C GLY A 64 -27.33 9.97 45.03
N ARG A 65 -26.00 9.99 45.17
CA ARG A 65 -25.32 10.53 46.35
C ARG A 65 -24.03 11.22 45.92
N GLN A 66 -23.88 12.50 46.25
CA GLN A 66 -22.61 13.21 46.05
C GLN A 66 -21.57 12.75 47.07
N THR A 67 -20.36 12.45 46.59
CA THR A 67 -19.10 12.70 47.29
C THR A 67 -18.11 13.27 46.28
N SER A 68 -17.43 14.37 46.62
CA SER A 68 -16.60 15.15 45.72
C SER A 68 -15.20 14.54 45.53
N GLY A 69 -14.69 14.58 44.30
CA GLY A 69 -13.40 13.95 43.96
C GLY A 69 -12.89 14.24 42.54
N LEU A 70 -12.98 15.51 42.08
CA LEU A 70 -12.34 15.96 40.84
C LEU A 70 -11.26 17.00 41.15
N SER A 71 -10.02 16.73 40.73
CA SER A 71 -8.94 17.72 40.76
C SER A 71 -9.15 18.77 39.67
N PRO A 72 -9.00 20.07 39.96
CA PRO A 72 -9.14 21.12 38.95
C PRO A 72 -7.95 21.13 37.99
N VAL A 73 -8.22 21.33 36.70
CA VAL A 73 -7.20 21.68 35.70
C VAL A 73 -6.58 23.02 36.07
N SER A 74 -5.26 23.14 36.01
CA SER A 74 -4.57 24.36 36.43
C SER A 74 -4.76 25.51 35.43
N SER A 75 -4.78 26.74 35.92
CA SER A 75 -4.84 27.94 35.08
C SER A 75 -3.64 28.06 34.14
N ALA A 76 -2.49 27.46 34.48
CA ALA A 76 -1.32 27.38 33.62
C ALA A 76 -1.59 26.58 32.34
N GLN A 77 -2.20 25.40 32.45
CA GLN A 77 -2.54 24.55 31.28
C GLN A 77 -3.55 25.24 30.34
N VAL A 78 -4.51 25.99 30.91
CA VAL A 78 -5.46 26.79 30.12
C VAL A 78 -4.75 27.95 29.41
N HIS A 79 -3.75 28.57 30.06
CA HIS A 79 -2.95 29.66 29.48
C HIS A 79 -2.02 29.17 28.35
N GLU A 80 -1.42 27.99 28.52
CA GLU A 80 -0.55 27.33 27.53
C GLU A 80 -1.31 27.01 26.23
N ILE A 81 -2.51 26.42 26.34
CA ILE A 81 -3.41 26.19 25.20
C ILE A 81 -3.81 27.52 24.53
N LEU A 82 -4.04 28.58 25.30
CA LEU A 82 -4.37 29.92 24.77
C LEU A 82 -3.22 30.56 24.00
N GLU A 83 -1.95 30.39 24.42
CA GLU A 83 -0.81 30.89 23.64
C GLU A 83 -0.49 30.02 22.42
N MET A 84 -0.73 28.71 22.48
CA MET A 84 -0.68 27.83 21.28
C MET A 84 -1.67 28.30 20.21
N LEU A 85 -2.92 28.58 20.58
CA LEU A 85 -3.94 29.05 19.65
C LEU A 85 -3.58 30.41 19.04
N LYS A 86 -3.09 31.37 19.84
CA LYS A 86 -2.58 32.66 19.33
C LYS A 86 -1.32 32.49 18.46
N ALA A 87 -0.46 31.51 18.73
CA ALA A 87 0.69 31.22 17.87
C ALA A 87 0.25 30.70 16.50
N TYR A 88 -0.77 29.84 16.46
CA TYR A 88 -1.39 29.36 15.22
C TYR A 88 -2.03 30.50 14.42
N GLU A 89 -2.81 31.38 15.08
CA GLU A 89 -3.43 32.56 14.47
C GLU A 89 -2.41 33.57 13.93
N ARG A 90 -1.30 33.80 14.65
CA ARG A 90 -0.17 34.62 14.18
C ARG A 90 0.51 34.00 12.93
N SER A 91 0.60 32.67 12.87
CA SER A 91 1.16 31.94 11.72
C SER A 91 0.29 32.07 10.47
N THR A 92 -1.03 31.90 10.59
CA THR A 92 -1.95 32.04 9.45
C THR A 92 -2.06 33.49 8.96
N LEU A 93 -2.07 34.50 9.85
CA LEU A 93 -1.98 35.91 9.43
C LEU A 93 -0.69 36.21 8.67
N ALA A 94 0.44 35.63 9.06
CA ALA A 94 1.71 35.82 8.36
C ALA A 94 1.69 35.21 6.94
N MET A 95 1.09 34.02 6.77
CA MET A 95 0.90 33.40 5.45
C MET A 95 0.00 34.24 4.53
N VAL A 96 -1.15 34.72 5.03
CA VAL A 96 -2.06 35.57 4.23
C VAL A 96 -1.39 36.91 3.87
N SER A 97 -0.62 37.48 4.79
CA SER A 97 0.10 38.75 4.56
C SER A 97 1.26 38.60 3.58
N GLY A 98 1.93 37.44 3.55
CA GLY A 98 3.00 37.14 2.58
C GLY A 98 2.54 37.09 1.12
N ILE A 99 1.28 36.72 0.88
CA ILE A 99 0.69 36.70 -0.47
C ILE A 99 0.41 38.13 -0.99
N ALA A 100 0.11 39.07 -0.10
CA ALA A 100 -0.32 40.43 -0.45
C ALA A 100 0.82 41.41 -0.85
N VAL A 101 2.08 40.95 -0.88
CA VAL A 101 3.27 41.80 -1.14
C VAL A 101 3.99 41.43 -2.45
N ALA A 102 3.52 40.40 -3.17
CA ALA A 102 4.19 39.89 -4.37
C ALA A 102 3.90 40.67 -5.68
N ASP A 103 2.84 41.49 -5.74
CA ASP A 103 2.43 42.26 -6.93
C ASP A 103 2.77 43.76 -6.79
N GLY A 104 3.96 44.18 -7.23
CA GLY A 104 4.38 45.59 -7.21
C GLY A 104 5.64 45.87 -8.06
N LEU A 105 5.58 46.84 -8.98
CA LEU A 105 6.54 47.01 -10.08
C LEU A 105 7.87 47.71 -9.72
N ASN A 106 8.96 47.19 -10.31
CA ASN A 106 10.12 47.86 -10.95
C ASN A 106 10.80 49.10 -10.30
N SER A 107 12.12 49.00 -9.99
CA SER A 107 13.19 49.60 -10.85
C SER A 107 14.61 49.66 -10.22
N ALA A 108 15.58 49.07 -10.94
CA ALA A 108 16.95 49.56 -11.22
C ALA A 108 17.97 50.01 -10.12
N LYS A 109 19.12 49.28 -10.09
CA LYS A 109 20.52 49.76 -10.24
C LYS A 109 21.47 49.84 -9.00
N ALA A 110 22.67 49.26 -9.20
CA ALA A 110 23.96 49.48 -8.51
C ALA A 110 24.23 48.91 -7.09
N ALA A 111 25.52 48.75 -6.80
CA ALA A 111 26.21 48.29 -5.56
C ALA A 111 27.70 48.74 -5.66
N PRO A 112 28.62 48.51 -4.69
CA PRO A 112 28.54 48.01 -3.29
C PRO A 112 29.21 49.07 -2.33
N PRO A 113 29.98 48.73 -1.26
CA PRO A 113 29.92 47.72 -0.18
C PRO A 113 29.61 48.38 1.21
N ASP A 114 29.53 47.72 2.38
CA ASP A 114 30.67 47.29 3.23
C ASP A 114 30.24 46.63 4.60
N LEU A 115 31.21 46.05 5.31
CA LEU A 115 31.35 45.77 6.76
C LEU A 115 30.48 44.76 7.57
N ALA A 116 31.24 43.78 8.14
CA ALA A 116 31.24 43.28 9.54
C ALA A 116 30.30 42.14 10.03
N ALA A 117 30.88 41.25 10.85
CA ALA A 117 30.20 40.16 11.59
C ALA A 117 30.83 39.92 12.99
N PRO A 118 29.99 39.75 14.04
CA PRO A 118 30.29 38.94 15.25
C PRO A 118 29.04 38.20 15.82
N THR A 119 29.03 37.21 16.73
CA THR A 119 29.98 36.19 17.26
C THR A 119 29.15 35.08 17.96
N PRO A 120 29.63 33.81 18.10
CA PRO A 120 28.81 32.67 18.58
C PRO A 120 29.04 32.23 20.05
N ILE A 121 28.31 31.19 20.50
CA ILE A 121 28.48 30.39 21.78
C ILE A 121 27.90 31.12 23.03
N PRO A 122 27.23 30.46 24.03
CA PRO A 122 27.44 29.10 24.56
C PRO A 122 26.23 28.14 24.72
N SER A 123 26.55 26.92 25.17
CA SER A 123 25.65 25.80 25.52
C SER A 123 25.49 25.67 27.05
N ILE A 124 24.40 25.03 27.50
CA ILE A 124 24.18 24.57 28.89
C ILE A 124 23.71 23.10 28.87
N GLN A 125 24.07 22.35 29.92
CA GLN A 125 23.91 20.89 30.10
C GLN A 125 22.59 20.49 30.82
N PRO A 126 22.18 19.20 30.82
CA PRO A 126 20.85 18.75 31.26
C PRO A 126 20.73 18.55 32.79
N VAL A 127 19.50 18.39 33.27
CA VAL A 127 19.17 18.24 34.70
C VAL A 127 18.46 16.91 35.00
N GLY A 128 19.10 16.09 35.85
CA GLY A 128 18.49 15.34 36.96
C GLY A 128 17.36 14.34 36.70
N ASN A 129 17.66 13.05 36.90
CA ASN A 129 16.65 12.01 37.15
C ASN A 129 15.97 12.20 38.52
N ALA A 130 14.77 11.65 38.68
CA ALA A 130 14.16 11.37 39.98
C ALA A 130 13.48 9.98 39.95
N GLU A 131 13.87 9.10 40.88
CA GLU A 131 13.25 7.79 41.09
C GLU A 131 12.16 7.88 42.17
N PHE A 132 11.14 7.03 42.09
CA PHE A 132 10.21 6.74 43.19
C PHE A 132 9.73 5.28 43.08
N GLU A 133 9.63 4.60 44.22
CA GLU A 133 9.41 3.14 44.29
C GLU A 133 8.37 2.77 45.39
N VAL A 134 7.82 1.55 45.28
CA VAL A 134 7.07 0.78 46.31
C VAL A 134 5.70 1.31 46.78
N SER A 135 4.61 0.60 46.43
CA SER A 135 3.82 -0.25 47.36
C SER A 135 2.59 -0.87 46.66
N SER A 136 1.75 -1.66 47.36
CA SER A 136 0.93 -2.72 46.74
C SER A 136 -0.49 -2.98 47.30
N ARG A 137 -1.32 -3.63 46.46
CA ARG A 137 -2.63 -4.30 46.71
C ARG A 137 -3.89 -3.41 46.85
N PRO A 138 -5.12 -3.94 46.64
CA PRO A 138 -5.54 -5.09 45.81
C PRO A 138 -6.67 -4.74 44.79
N LYS A 139 -7.00 -5.67 43.89
CA LYS A 139 -8.26 -5.64 43.11
C LYS A 139 -9.48 -5.98 43.98
N PRO A 140 -10.67 -5.43 43.69
CA PRO A 140 -11.93 -6.14 43.83
C PRO A 140 -12.17 -7.03 42.59
N GLU A 141 -12.70 -8.24 42.79
CA GLU A 141 -13.20 -9.11 41.71
C GLU A 141 -14.72 -9.29 41.84
N CYS A 142 -15.38 -9.60 40.72
CA CYS A 142 -16.66 -10.27 40.68
C CYS A 142 -16.54 -11.44 39.68
N SER A 143 -16.97 -12.64 40.08
CA SER A 143 -16.68 -13.87 39.34
C SER A 143 -17.91 -14.70 39.01
N THR A 144 -17.86 -15.35 37.86
CA THR A 144 -18.39 -16.70 37.51
C THR A 144 -17.96 -16.91 36.04
N SER A 145 -17.28 -17.98 35.64
CA SER A 145 -17.41 -19.38 36.06
C SER A 145 -16.06 -20.11 36.12
N ILE A 146 -16.03 -21.30 36.73
CA ILE A 146 -14.83 -22.12 36.91
C ILE A 146 -14.76 -23.21 35.82
N SER A 147 -13.57 -23.44 35.27
CA SER A 147 -13.19 -24.69 34.61
C SER A 147 -11.74 -25.01 34.96
N THR A 148 -11.52 -26.15 35.62
CA THR A 148 -10.22 -26.50 36.22
C THR A 148 -9.31 -27.16 35.19
N VAL A 149 -8.22 -26.49 34.81
CA VAL A 149 -7.11 -27.12 34.07
C VAL A 149 -6.00 -27.47 35.07
N ILE A 150 -5.69 -28.76 35.21
CA ILE A 150 -4.59 -29.23 36.05
C ILE A 150 -3.31 -29.20 35.20
N ILE A 151 -2.38 -28.29 35.53
CA ILE A 151 -1.06 -28.22 34.91
C ILE A 151 -0.02 -28.65 35.95
N SER A 152 0.53 -29.85 35.79
CA SER A 152 1.63 -30.35 36.61
C SER A 152 2.96 -29.97 35.98
N VAL A 153 3.75 -29.12 36.66
CA VAL A 153 5.12 -28.79 36.27
C VAL A 153 6.08 -29.28 37.35
N THR A 154 7.00 -30.16 36.99
CA THR A 154 8.10 -30.60 37.86
C THR A 154 9.39 -29.96 37.38
N SER A 155 10.07 -29.21 38.26
CA SER A 155 11.33 -28.54 37.95
C SER A 155 12.51 -29.24 38.63
N THR A 156 13.53 -29.57 37.85
CA THR A 156 14.82 -30.08 38.34
C THR A 156 15.94 -29.25 37.73
N THR A 157 16.73 -28.58 38.57
CA THR A 157 17.85 -27.75 38.16
C THR A 157 19.16 -28.54 38.15
N THR A 158 19.84 -28.58 37.01
CA THR A 158 21.26 -28.93 36.90
C THR A 158 21.93 -27.95 35.94
N ALA A 159 23.22 -27.66 36.17
CA ALA A 159 23.97 -26.65 35.45
C ALA A 159 24.79 -27.24 34.28
N THR A 160 25.36 -26.34 33.48
CA THR A 160 26.30 -26.55 32.36
C THR A 160 25.74 -27.20 31.07
N PRO A 161 26.31 -26.88 29.88
CA PRO A 161 25.65 -27.13 28.60
C PRO A 161 26.29 -28.25 27.76
N ASP A 162 25.48 -28.96 26.97
CA ASP A 162 25.74 -29.31 25.56
C ASP A 162 24.48 -29.96 24.92
N PRO A 163 24.40 -30.17 23.59
CA PRO A 163 23.11 -30.21 22.87
C PRO A 163 22.36 -31.55 22.94
N VAL A 164 21.03 -31.46 23.02
CA VAL A 164 20.10 -32.60 22.91
C VAL A 164 19.37 -32.55 21.57
N THR A 165 19.37 -33.68 20.85
CA THR A 165 18.57 -33.88 19.63
C THR A 165 17.17 -34.37 20.00
N THR A 166 16.12 -33.66 19.56
CA THR A 166 14.72 -34.05 19.81
C THR A 166 14.12 -34.78 18.61
N THR A 167 13.77 -36.05 18.80
CA THR A 167 13.02 -36.85 17.82
C THR A 167 11.53 -36.82 18.18
N LEU A 168 10.64 -36.58 17.21
CA LEU A 168 9.20 -36.64 17.39
C LEU A 168 8.64 -37.99 16.92
N THR A 169 7.94 -38.70 17.81
CA THR A 169 7.15 -39.89 17.49
C THR A 169 5.67 -39.60 17.73
N ILE A 170 4.85 -39.77 16.70
CA ILE A 170 3.39 -39.64 16.75
C ILE A 170 2.80 -41.04 16.80
N SER A 171 2.06 -41.38 17.87
CA SER A 171 1.16 -42.53 17.89
C SER A 171 -0.25 -42.07 17.54
N ALA A 172 -0.94 -42.85 16.72
CA ALA A 172 -2.36 -42.66 16.41
C ALA A 172 -3.14 -43.88 16.88
N ASP A 173 -4.10 -43.69 17.79
CA ASP A 173 -5.04 -44.74 18.17
C ASP A 173 -6.03 -44.99 17.02
N ALA A 174 -6.01 -46.22 16.49
CA ALA A 174 -6.93 -46.65 15.44
C ALA A 174 -8.06 -47.50 16.03
N LEU A 175 -9.31 -47.09 15.78
CA LEU A 175 -10.49 -47.92 16.02
C LEU A 175 -10.94 -48.61 14.72
N PRO A 176 -11.57 -49.80 14.80
CA PRO A 176 -11.43 -50.81 13.75
C PRO A 176 -12.46 -50.72 12.62
N VAL A 177 -12.03 -51.14 11.42
CA VAL A 177 -12.88 -51.49 10.28
C VAL A 177 -12.61 -52.96 9.93
N PRO A 178 -13.64 -53.82 9.76
CA PRO A 178 -13.45 -55.26 9.59
C PRO A 178 -13.04 -55.65 8.16
N SER A 179 -12.18 -56.66 8.05
CA SER A 179 -11.73 -57.26 6.78
C SER A 179 -12.65 -58.39 6.33
N THR A 180 -12.89 -58.49 5.02
CA THR A 180 -13.30 -59.75 4.36
C THR A 180 -12.55 -59.94 3.04
N THR A 181 -12.01 -61.14 2.85
CA THR A 181 -11.24 -61.56 1.67
C THR A 181 -12.00 -62.63 0.90
N THR A 182 -11.88 -62.62 -0.43
CA THR A 182 -11.98 -63.86 -1.23
C THR A 182 -11.08 -63.75 -2.46
N ASP A 183 -10.59 -64.89 -2.92
CA ASP A 183 -9.58 -65.07 -3.97
C ASP A 183 -10.03 -66.20 -4.93
N GLN A 184 -9.61 -66.13 -6.20
CA GLN A 184 -9.51 -67.17 -7.27
C GLN A 184 -9.27 -66.40 -8.60
N GLY A 185 -8.48 -66.83 -9.59
CA GLY A 185 -7.57 -67.98 -9.73
C GLY A 185 -6.97 -68.01 -11.16
N VAL A 186 -5.79 -68.60 -11.35
CA VAL A 186 -5.06 -68.66 -12.66
C VAL A 186 -5.35 -69.97 -13.43
N PRO A 187 -5.05 -70.10 -14.74
CA PRO A 187 -3.75 -70.66 -15.15
C PRO A 187 -3.15 -70.17 -16.50
N ASP A 188 -1.86 -70.46 -16.70
CA ASP A 188 -1.08 -70.28 -17.95
C ASP A 188 -1.43 -71.30 -19.06
N LEU A 189 -1.03 -70.98 -20.31
CA LEU A 189 -0.47 -71.99 -21.22
C LEU A 189 0.51 -71.41 -22.26
N LEU A 190 1.69 -72.03 -22.39
CA LEU A 190 2.63 -71.79 -23.50
C LEU A 190 2.28 -72.64 -24.73
N LEU A 191 2.64 -72.17 -25.93
CA LEU A 191 3.12 -73.06 -26.99
C LEU A 191 4.13 -72.35 -27.92
N THR A 192 5.14 -73.09 -28.36
CA THR A 192 6.26 -72.61 -29.19
C THR A 192 6.26 -73.24 -30.57
N THR A 193 6.59 -72.47 -31.62
CA THR A 193 7.09 -73.02 -32.89
C THR A 193 8.08 -72.06 -33.56
N ALA A 194 9.16 -72.62 -34.10
CA ALA A 194 10.11 -71.96 -34.99
C ALA A 194 9.66 -72.19 -36.48
N LEU A 195 10.27 -71.67 -37.54
CA LEU A 195 11.70 -71.47 -37.87
C LEU A 195 11.95 -70.28 -38.83
N THR A 196 13.24 -69.98 -38.97
CA THR A 196 13.95 -69.24 -40.04
C THR A 196 13.55 -69.69 -41.47
N ASP A 197 13.85 -69.00 -42.58
CA ASP A 197 14.96 -68.07 -42.87
C ASP A 197 14.69 -67.20 -44.13
N GLN A 198 15.53 -66.17 -44.37
CA GLN A 198 16.11 -65.72 -45.67
C GLN A 198 16.18 -64.20 -45.92
N GLN A 199 17.39 -63.79 -46.33
CA GLN A 199 17.81 -62.58 -47.07
C GLN A 199 17.77 -61.19 -46.39
N GLN A 200 18.96 -60.78 -45.96
CA GLN A 200 19.37 -59.37 -45.83
C GLN A 200 19.54 -58.71 -47.21
N VAL A 201 19.31 -57.40 -47.28
CA VAL A 201 20.05 -56.48 -48.18
C VAL A 201 20.42 -55.26 -47.35
N GLU A 202 21.69 -54.85 -47.37
CA GLU A 202 22.16 -53.68 -46.66
C GLU A 202 21.80 -52.37 -47.40
N ALA A 203 21.35 -51.37 -46.65
CA ALA A 203 21.18 -50.00 -47.13
C ALA A 203 21.76 -49.03 -46.10
N THR A 204 22.84 -48.35 -46.45
CA THR A 204 23.62 -47.52 -45.51
C THR A 204 22.89 -46.24 -45.12
N THR A 205 22.16 -46.26 -44.02
CA THR A 205 21.53 -45.07 -43.42
C THR A 205 22.51 -44.32 -42.52
N THR A 206 23.21 -43.34 -43.10
CA THR A 206 23.96 -42.33 -42.33
C THR A 206 22.99 -41.51 -41.48
N LEU A 207 22.93 -41.78 -40.18
CA LEU A 207 22.21 -40.95 -39.22
C LEU A 207 22.73 -39.51 -39.29
N PRO A 208 21.88 -38.49 -39.52
CA PRO A 208 22.31 -37.11 -39.47
C PRO A 208 22.76 -36.79 -38.04
N ALA A 209 23.93 -36.17 -37.89
CA ALA A 209 24.43 -35.77 -36.58
C ALA A 209 23.45 -34.77 -35.95
N ILE A 210 22.94 -35.09 -34.76
CA ILE A 210 22.04 -34.21 -34.02
C ILE A 210 22.87 -33.02 -33.52
N THR A 211 22.87 -31.94 -34.29
CA THR A 211 23.44 -30.65 -33.86
C THR A 211 22.65 -30.17 -32.64
N PRO A 212 23.29 -30.02 -31.45
CA PRO A 212 22.58 -29.53 -30.28
C PRO A 212 22.12 -28.10 -30.55
N ILE A 213 20.80 -27.87 -30.53
CA ILE A 213 20.23 -26.53 -30.67
C ILE A 213 20.68 -25.73 -29.44
N PRO A 214 21.39 -24.60 -29.58
CA PRO A 214 21.80 -23.77 -28.46
C PRO A 214 20.62 -22.94 -27.95
N SER A 215 19.61 -23.62 -27.38
CA SER A 215 18.45 -23.00 -26.73
C SER A 215 18.82 -22.44 -25.36
N ALA A 216 19.82 -21.57 -25.33
CA ALA A 216 20.05 -20.65 -24.22
C ALA A 216 19.02 -19.51 -24.32
N ALA A 217 17.75 -19.85 -24.15
CA ALA A 217 16.71 -18.85 -23.92
C ALA A 217 17.13 -18.05 -22.68
N VAL A 218 17.42 -16.76 -22.86
CA VAL A 218 17.91 -15.90 -21.78
C VAL A 218 16.75 -15.65 -20.82
N THR A 219 16.62 -16.49 -19.80
CA THR A 219 15.62 -16.35 -18.75
C THR A 219 15.76 -14.97 -18.15
N TYR A 220 14.69 -14.17 -18.24
CA TYR A 220 14.66 -12.85 -17.63
C TYR A 220 14.96 -12.98 -16.13
N LYS A 221 15.93 -12.18 -15.65
CA LYS A 221 16.30 -12.14 -14.24
C LYS A 221 16.14 -10.72 -13.74
N PHE A 222 15.13 -10.51 -12.89
CA PHE A 222 14.87 -9.23 -12.24
C PHE A 222 16.12 -8.67 -11.55
N ASN A 223 16.35 -7.36 -11.73
CA ASN A 223 17.42 -6.62 -11.07
C ASN A 223 16.86 -5.40 -10.31
N ALA A 224 16.82 -5.49 -8.98
CA ALA A 224 16.35 -4.41 -8.11
C ALA A 224 17.17 -3.11 -8.21
N THR A 225 18.43 -3.16 -8.66
CA THR A 225 19.31 -1.98 -8.82
C THR A 225 19.42 -1.47 -10.24
N SER A 226 18.58 -1.98 -11.15
CA SER A 226 18.46 -1.45 -12.51
C SER A 226 18.06 0.04 -12.52
N GLN A 227 18.33 0.69 -13.65
CA GLN A 227 17.84 2.04 -13.96
C GLN A 227 16.75 2.04 -15.04
N SER A 228 16.34 0.84 -15.50
CA SER A 228 15.39 0.64 -16.60
C SER A 228 14.22 -0.29 -16.25
N ASN A 229 13.89 -0.41 -14.95
CA ASN A 229 12.73 -1.18 -14.52
C ASN A 229 11.43 -0.40 -14.79
N VAL A 230 10.38 -1.11 -15.20
CA VAL A 230 9.01 -0.60 -15.25
C VAL A 230 8.14 -1.38 -14.28
N ALA A 231 7.47 -0.67 -13.38
CA ALA A 231 6.43 -1.21 -12.52
C ALA A 231 5.05 -0.84 -13.07
N VAL A 232 4.06 -1.72 -12.94
CA VAL A 232 2.67 -1.41 -13.33
C VAL A 232 1.69 -1.84 -12.24
N TYR A 233 0.70 -1.00 -11.97
CA TYR A 233 -0.43 -1.35 -11.11
C TYR A 233 -1.41 -2.28 -11.84
N PHE A 234 -2.12 -3.11 -11.08
CA PHE A 234 -3.09 -4.07 -11.61
C PHE A 234 -4.21 -4.35 -10.61
N GLY A 235 -5.48 -4.17 -11.04
CA GLY A 235 -6.65 -4.59 -10.26
C GLY A 235 -7.89 -3.70 -10.42
N GLN A 236 -7.74 -2.38 -10.46
CA GLN A 236 -8.88 -1.47 -10.23
C GLN A 236 -9.59 -0.96 -11.49
N THR A 237 -8.91 -0.90 -12.64
CA THR A 237 -9.48 -0.36 -13.89
C THR A 237 -10.46 -1.34 -14.54
N SER A 238 -11.39 -0.82 -15.34
CA SER A 238 -12.28 -1.69 -16.15
C SER A 238 -11.49 -2.50 -17.19
N ALA A 239 -10.39 -1.95 -17.72
CA ALA A 239 -9.45 -2.65 -18.59
C ALA A 239 -8.85 -3.92 -17.94
N THR A 240 -8.70 -3.96 -16.61
CA THR A 240 -8.28 -5.16 -15.87
C THR A 240 -9.14 -6.38 -16.22
N GLY A 241 -10.46 -6.20 -16.42
CA GLY A 241 -11.39 -7.29 -16.75
C GLY A 241 -11.27 -7.86 -18.17
N ALA A 242 -10.40 -7.30 -19.02
CA ALA A 242 -10.14 -7.76 -20.38
C ALA A 242 -8.75 -8.39 -20.56
N THR A 243 -8.00 -8.58 -19.47
CA THR A 243 -6.61 -9.07 -19.50
C THR A 243 -6.31 -9.92 -18.25
N THR A 244 -5.08 -10.43 -18.12
CA THR A 244 -4.64 -11.18 -16.92
C THR A 244 -3.39 -10.57 -16.33
N LEU A 245 -3.14 -10.87 -15.05
CA LEU A 245 -1.87 -10.53 -14.39
C LEU A 245 -0.68 -11.17 -15.11
N GLU A 246 -0.83 -12.40 -15.62
CA GLU A 246 0.23 -13.04 -16.43
C GLU A 246 0.50 -12.26 -17.71
N ALA A 247 -0.51 -11.70 -18.39
CA ALA A 247 -0.29 -10.92 -19.61
C ALA A 247 0.58 -9.67 -19.35
N GLN A 248 0.45 -9.02 -18.19
CA GLN A 248 1.35 -7.93 -17.76
C GLN A 248 2.79 -8.44 -17.57
N CYS A 249 2.95 -9.67 -17.07
CA CYS A 249 4.25 -10.30 -16.86
C CYS A 249 4.87 -10.87 -18.15
N ALA A 250 4.06 -11.18 -19.16
CA ALA A 250 4.51 -11.63 -20.47
C ALA A 250 5.11 -10.49 -21.33
N ASP A 251 4.77 -9.24 -21.02
CA ASP A 251 5.39 -8.07 -21.63
C ASP A 251 6.90 -7.99 -21.29
N PRO A 252 7.80 -7.89 -22.30
CA PRO A 252 9.23 -7.69 -22.07
C PRO A 252 9.57 -6.29 -21.52
N ASN A 253 8.68 -5.30 -21.60
CA ASN A 253 8.93 -3.95 -21.10
C ASN A 253 8.70 -3.82 -19.58
N THR A 254 7.70 -4.53 -19.03
CA THR A 254 7.36 -4.58 -17.60
C THR A 254 8.31 -5.47 -16.78
N ASP A 255 8.58 -5.13 -15.52
CA ASP A 255 9.49 -5.87 -14.62
C ASP A 255 8.85 -6.23 -13.27
N ILE A 256 7.96 -5.36 -12.78
CA ILE A 256 7.23 -5.47 -11.51
C ILE A 256 5.74 -5.25 -11.80
N VAL A 257 4.87 -6.04 -11.18
CA VAL A 257 3.41 -5.84 -11.19
C VAL A 257 2.90 -5.72 -9.76
N ILE A 258 1.98 -4.78 -9.52
CA ILE A 258 1.53 -4.36 -8.19
C ILE A 258 0.04 -4.67 -8.06
N LEU A 259 -0.29 -5.71 -7.28
CA LEU A 259 -1.66 -6.14 -7.00
C LEU A 259 -2.35 -5.16 -6.06
N SER A 260 -3.46 -4.59 -6.52
CA SER A 260 -4.13 -3.46 -5.87
C SER A 260 -5.58 -3.84 -5.59
N PHE A 261 -6.07 -3.85 -4.34
CA PHE A 261 -5.48 -3.39 -3.08
C PHE A 261 -5.94 -4.19 -1.84
N VAL A 262 -5.16 -4.08 -0.76
CA VAL A 262 -5.66 -4.19 0.62
C VAL A 262 -6.21 -2.83 1.02
N ILE A 263 -7.52 -2.72 1.31
CA ILE A 263 -8.22 -1.42 1.47
C ILE A 263 -8.69 -1.09 2.89
N GLN A 264 -8.80 -2.08 3.79
CA GLN A 264 -9.08 -1.82 5.21
C GLN A 264 -8.18 -2.66 6.11
N GLN A 265 -7.77 -2.09 7.24
CA GLN A 265 -6.86 -2.76 8.18
C GLN A 265 -7.48 -4.03 8.77
N LEU A 266 -8.74 -3.95 9.19
CA LEU A 266 -9.52 -5.07 9.74
C LEU A 266 -10.97 -4.96 9.27
N ASP A 267 -11.57 -6.08 8.90
CA ASP A 267 -12.96 -6.23 8.42
C ASP A 267 -14.03 -6.27 9.54
N GLY A 268 -13.61 -5.94 10.77
CA GLY A 268 -14.36 -6.19 12.02
C GLY A 268 -13.89 -7.45 12.76
N GLY A 269 -13.14 -8.33 12.10
CA GLY A 269 -12.46 -9.49 12.67
C GLY A 269 -10.94 -9.27 12.82
N ALA A 270 -10.17 -10.33 12.53
CA ALA A 270 -8.71 -10.37 12.64
C ALA A 270 -7.97 -10.16 11.29
N TYR A 271 -8.72 -9.92 10.21
CA TYR A 271 -8.22 -9.94 8.82
C TYR A 271 -8.61 -8.67 8.07
N PRO A 272 -7.82 -8.22 7.07
CA PRO A 272 -8.13 -7.03 6.27
C PRO A 272 -9.33 -7.22 5.34
N GLN A 273 -9.84 -6.10 4.82
CA GLN A 273 -10.62 -6.12 3.57
C GLN A 273 -9.71 -5.97 2.34
N LEU A 274 -9.98 -6.80 1.34
CA LEU A 274 -9.35 -6.76 0.02
C LEU A 274 -10.35 -6.27 -1.04
N ASN A 275 -9.83 -5.65 -2.08
CA ASN A 275 -10.57 -5.35 -3.30
C ASN A 275 -9.60 -5.43 -4.47
N PHE A 276 -9.68 -6.48 -5.30
CA PHE A 276 -8.87 -6.62 -6.52
C PHE A 276 -9.65 -6.27 -7.80
N GLY A 277 -10.74 -5.50 -7.68
CA GLY A 277 -11.60 -5.07 -8.78
C GLY A 277 -12.03 -6.25 -9.67
N PRO A 278 -11.99 -6.13 -11.01
CA PRO A 278 -12.33 -7.24 -11.91
C PRO A 278 -11.41 -8.47 -11.82
N ALA A 279 -10.25 -8.39 -11.17
CA ALA A 279 -9.27 -9.48 -11.18
C ALA A 279 -9.53 -10.61 -10.17
N CYS A 280 -10.36 -10.37 -9.14
CA CYS A 280 -10.82 -11.42 -8.23
C CYS A 280 -12.06 -10.97 -7.44
N GLY A 281 -13.02 -11.89 -7.25
CA GLY A 281 -14.13 -11.73 -6.32
C GLY A 281 -14.65 -13.09 -5.83
N GLY A 282 -15.42 -13.08 -4.73
CA GLY A 282 -15.95 -14.29 -4.10
C GLY A 282 -15.08 -14.82 -2.96
N GLN A 283 -15.60 -15.80 -2.24
CA GLN A 283 -15.08 -16.28 -0.95
C GLN A 283 -15.29 -17.79 -0.79
N THR A 284 -14.46 -18.45 0.01
CA THR A 284 -14.79 -19.77 0.56
C THR A 284 -15.86 -19.63 1.66
N PRO A 285 -16.62 -20.68 2.00
CA PRO A 285 -17.53 -20.65 3.15
C PRO A 285 -16.82 -20.32 4.48
N LEU A 286 -15.54 -20.69 4.61
CA LEU A 286 -14.70 -20.38 5.77
C LEU A 286 -14.36 -18.88 5.82
N MET A 287 -13.94 -18.28 4.70
CA MET A 287 -13.71 -16.83 4.58
C MET A 287 -15.00 -16.05 4.91
N ALA A 288 -16.12 -16.43 4.29
CA ALA A 288 -17.42 -15.77 4.54
C ALA A 288 -17.90 -15.86 6.00
N GLN A 289 -17.40 -16.83 6.78
CA GLN A 289 -17.71 -16.99 8.21
C GLN A 289 -16.71 -16.27 9.13
N GLN A 290 -15.40 -16.28 8.81
CA GLN A 290 -14.32 -15.92 9.75
C GLN A 290 -13.47 -14.73 9.31
N ALA A 291 -13.53 -14.35 8.03
CA ALA A 291 -12.72 -13.32 7.40
C ALA A 291 -13.49 -12.65 6.24
N PRO A 292 -14.66 -12.04 6.49
CA PRO A 292 -15.57 -11.56 5.44
C PRO A 292 -14.98 -10.45 4.54
N GLY A 293 -13.83 -9.87 4.89
CA GLY A 293 -13.07 -8.97 4.02
C GLY A 293 -12.08 -9.65 3.04
N LEU A 294 -11.73 -10.92 3.25
CA LEU A 294 -10.82 -11.66 2.37
C LEU A 294 -11.53 -12.18 1.12
N LEU A 295 -10.76 -12.52 0.09
CA LEU A 295 -11.24 -13.01 -1.21
C LEU A 295 -10.57 -14.34 -1.56
N TYR A 296 -11.27 -15.21 -2.29
CA TYR A 296 -10.73 -16.48 -2.79
C TYR A 296 -10.28 -16.32 -4.25
N CYS A 297 -8.96 -16.25 -4.48
CA CYS A 297 -8.38 -15.81 -5.76
C CYS A 297 -7.47 -16.86 -6.43
N PRO A 298 -7.96 -18.06 -6.79
CA PRO A 298 -7.13 -19.13 -7.37
C PRO A 298 -6.53 -18.77 -8.73
N GLU A 299 -7.24 -17.98 -9.55
CA GLU A 299 -6.72 -17.54 -10.86
C GLU A 299 -5.58 -16.53 -10.71
N LEU A 300 -5.68 -15.59 -9.77
CA LEU A 300 -4.55 -14.73 -9.40
C LEU A 300 -3.39 -15.54 -8.83
N ALA A 301 -3.63 -16.55 -7.99
CA ALA A 301 -2.57 -17.42 -7.46
C ALA A 301 -1.80 -18.14 -8.59
N SER A 302 -2.51 -18.63 -9.61
CA SER A 302 -1.92 -19.18 -10.83
C SER A 302 -1.09 -18.14 -11.58
N ASN A 303 -1.65 -16.95 -11.83
CA ASN A 303 -0.98 -15.89 -12.56
C ASN A 303 0.28 -15.37 -11.82
N ILE A 304 0.23 -15.22 -10.49
CA ILE A 304 1.40 -14.86 -9.65
C ILE A 304 2.51 -15.89 -9.83
N THR A 305 2.14 -17.17 -9.82
CA THR A 305 3.08 -18.28 -10.03
C THR A 305 3.71 -18.24 -11.42
N ALA A 306 2.92 -17.92 -12.46
CA ALA A 306 3.42 -17.75 -13.82
C ALA A 306 4.36 -16.54 -13.96
N CYS A 307 3.98 -15.38 -13.41
CA CYS A 307 4.83 -14.18 -13.33
C CYS A 307 6.20 -14.48 -12.69
N GLN A 308 6.20 -15.15 -11.54
CA GLN A 308 7.41 -15.46 -10.77
C GLN A 308 8.29 -16.53 -11.41
N ARG A 309 7.69 -17.61 -11.93
CA ARG A 309 8.42 -18.83 -12.35
C ARG A 309 8.60 -18.97 -13.86
N GLY A 310 7.63 -18.51 -14.65
CA GLY A 310 7.72 -18.49 -16.11
C GLY A 310 8.42 -17.24 -16.62
N TRP A 311 8.01 -16.07 -16.13
CA TRP A 311 8.46 -14.77 -16.64
C TRP A 311 9.57 -14.10 -15.82
N GLY A 312 9.88 -14.61 -14.62
CA GLY A 312 10.93 -14.10 -13.73
C GLY A 312 10.67 -12.70 -13.15
N LYS A 313 9.45 -12.18 -13.33
CA LYS A 313 8.99 -10.86 -12.88
C LYS A 313 8.72 -10.86 -11.37
N LYS A 314 8.43 -9.68 -10.82
CA LYS A 314 8.03 -9.53 -9.41
C LYS A 314 6.58 -9.14 -9.27
N VAL A 315 5.87 -9.80 -8.36
CA VAL A 315 4.50 -9.42 -8.00
C VAL A 315 4.46 -8.97 -6.55
N MET A 316 4.05 -7.72 -6.32
CA MET A 316 3.93 -7.11 -4.99
C MET A 316 2.45 -6.89 -4.64
N LEU A 317 2.12 -6.85 -3.36
CA LEU A 317 0.76 -6.53 -2.88
C LEU A 317 0.74 -5.12 -2.29
N SER A 318 -0.13 -4.25 -2.82
CA SER A 318 -0.29 -2.88 -2.34
C SER A 318 -1.35 -2.72 -1.27
N ILE A 319 -1.05 -1.82 -0.33
CA ILE A 319 -1.77 -1.56 0.91
C ILE A 319 -2.14 -0.08 0.90
N GLY A 320 -3.42 0.23 0.70
CA GLY A 320 -3.93 1.59 0.55
C GLY A 320 -4.67 1.85 -0.77
N GLY A 321 -4.32 2.95 -1.45
CA GLY A 321 -4.98 3.54 -2.61
C GLY A 321 -6.20 4.39 -2.23
N ASP A 322 -6.57 5.38 -3.05
CA ASP A 322 -7.68 6.37 -2.90
C ASP A 322 -8.98 5.93 -2.18
N SER A 323 -9.36 4.65 -2.23
CA SER A 323 -10.56 4.11 -1.55
C SER A 323 -10.30 3.48 -0.16
N SER A 324 -9.09 3.64 0.36
CA SER A 324 -8.62 3.07 1.64
C SER A 324 -9.29 3.70 2.86
N LEU A 325 -9.31 2.92 3.95
CA LEU A 325 -9.69 3.36 5.29
C LEU A 325 -8.63 2.93 6.34
N ILE A 326 -7.40 2.66 5.89
CA ILE A 326 -6.30 2.15 6.73
C ILE A 326 -5.70 3.27 7.57
N LYS A 327 -6.04 3.27 8.86
CA LYS A 327 -5.44 4.17 9.86
C LYS A 327 -5.10 3.42 11.14
N PHE A 328 -3.85 3.52 11.55
CA PHE A 328 -3.36 2.85 12.75
C PHE A 328 -3.62 3.70 14.00
N SER A 329 -4.07 3.05 15.08
CA SER A 329 -4.26 3.69 16.39
C SER A 329 -3.00 3.72 17.26
N SER A 330 -1.95 2.98 16.87
CA SER A 330 -0.68 2.88 17.59
C SER A 330 0.40 2.19 16.75
N ASP A 331 1.66 2.33 17.18
CA ASP A 331 2.79 1.59 16.63
C ASP A 331 2.56 0.07 16.67
N LYS A 332 1.87 -0.43 17.71
CA LYS A 332 1.56 -1.85 17.86
C LYS A 332 0.54 -2.30 16.82
N ALA A 333 -0.52 -1.52 16.57
CA ALA A 333 -1.51 -1.83 15.55
C ALA A 333 -0.89 -1.95 14.15
N ALA A 334 0.09 -1.09 13.81
CA ALA A 334 0.85 -1.20 12.57
C ALA A 334 1.73 -2.47 12.55
N LYS A 335 2.45 -2.77 13.64
CA LYS A 335 3.30 -3.98 13.77
C LYS A 335 2.51 -5.28 13.66
N ASP A 336 1.38 -5.35 14.35
CA ASP A 336 0.46 -6.49 14.33
C ASP A 336 -0.09 -6.71 12.91
N PHE A 337 -0.45 -5.63 12.21
CA PHE A 337 -1.01 -5.71 10.86
C PHE A 337 -0.03 -6.20 9.80
N ALA A 338 1.25 -5.79 9.87
CA ALA A 338 2.29 -6.39 9.03
C ALA A 338 2.40 -7.91 9.26
N GLY A 339 2.22 -8.37 10.51
CA GLY A 339 2.17 -9.80 10.84
C GLY A 339 0.96 -10.52 10.22
N VAL A 340 -0.22 -9.90 10.22
CA VAL A 340 -1.42 -10.44 9.55
C VAL A 340 -1.18 -10.57 8.04
N LEU A 341 -0.69 -9.51 7.38
CA LEU A 341 -0.40 -9.51 5.95
C LEU A 341 0.71 -10.50 5.57
N TRP A 342 1.74 -10.64 6.41
CA TRP A 342 2.78 -11.64 6.22
C TRP A 342 2.25 -13.07 6.29
N ASN A 343 1.41 -13.39 7.29
CA ASN A 343 0.80 -14.71 7.40
C ASN A 343 -0.16 -15.02 6.22
N LEU A 344 -0.86 -14.02 5.67
CA LEU A 344 -1.78 -14.20 4.54
C LEU A 344 -1.10 -14.29 3.17
N PHE A 345 -0.05 -13.50 2.93
CA PHE A 345 0.50 -13.25 1.58
C PHE A 345 2.01 -13.47 1.46
N GLY A 346 2.76 -13.46 2.57
CA GLY A 346 4.15 -13.91 2.62
C GLY A 346 4.24 -15.45 2.56
N PRO A 347 5.33 -16.04 3.05
CA PRO A 347 5.45 -17.50 3.16
C PRO A 347 4.28 -18.09 3.98
N PRO A 348 3.88 -19.35 3.75
CA PRO A 348 2.85 -20.02 4.56
C PRO A 348 3.17 -19.95 6.06
N GLY A 349 2.40 -19.11 6.77
CA GLY A 349 2.64 -18.75 8.17
C GLY A 349 1.60 -19.33 9.13
N ASN A 350 1.39 -18.66 10.26
CA ASN A 350 0.47 -19.08 11.31
C ASN A 350 -0.98 -18.63 11.00
N VAL A 351 -1.54 -19.12 9.90
CA VAL A 351 -2.94 -18.91 9.50
C VAL A 351 -3.46 -20.18 8.83
N ASP A 352 -4.78 -20.37 8.81
CA ASP A 352 -5.42 -21.44 8.04
C ASP A 352 -5.16 -21.24 6.53
N PRO A 353 -4.64 -22.26 5.79
CA PRO A 353 -4.47 -22.18 4.35
C PRO A 353 -5.76 -21.91 3.56
N GLU A 354 -6.94 -22.30 4.07
CA GLU A 354 -8.24 -22.00 3.45
C GLU A 354 -8.69 -20.53 3.64
N LEU A 355 -8.00 -19.78 4.50
CA LEU A 355 -8.16 -18.32 4.64
C LEU A 355 -7.11 -17.52 3.84
N ARG A 356 -6.10 -18.16 3.23
CA ARG A 356 -5.10 -17.44 2.40
C ARG A 356 -5.67 -17.15 1.00
N PRO A 357 -5.78 -15.87 0.56
CA PRO A 357 -6.40 -15.51 -0.72
C PRO A 357 -5.78 -16.14 -1.96
N PHE A 358 -4.47 -16.40 -1.92
CA PHE A 358 -3.72 -17.07 -2.98
C PHE A 358 -3.30 -18.51 -2.60
N GLY A 359 -3.94 -19.10 -1.58
CA GLY A 359 -3.55 -20.38 -1.01
C GLY A 359 -2.07 -20.40 -0.60
N MET A 360 -1.34 -21.41 -1.06
CA MET A 360 0.10 -21.58 -0.77
C MET A 360 1.03 -20.68 -1.59
N VAL A 361 0.51 -19.81 -2.47
CA VAL A 361 1.31 -18.86 -3.26
C VAL A 361 1.67 -17.65 -2.39
N GLU A 362 2.86 -17.10 -2.62
CA GLU A 362 3.45 -16.01 -1.84
C GLU A 362 3.90 -14.85 -2.76
N VAL A 363 3.58 -13.60 -2.40
CA VAL A 363 4.02 -12.42 -3.16
C VAL A 363 5.53 -12.21 -3.01
N ASP A 364 6.15 -11.37 -3.83
CA ASP A 364 7.58 -10.99 -3.73
C ASP A 364 7.83 -9.74 -2.88
N GLY A 365 6.78 -9.10 -2.38
CA GLY A 365 6.92 -7.85 -1.64
C GLY A 365 5.60 -7.20 -1.31
N PHE A 366 5.69 -6.12 -0.53
CA PHE A 366 4.55 -5.30 -0.11
C PHE A 366 4.79 -3.86 -0.54
N ASP A 367 3.72 -3.19 -0.94
CA ASP A 367 3.72 -1.79 -1.34
C ASP A 367 2.81 -0.98 -0.40
N ILE A 368 3.17 0.28 -0.17
CA ILE A 368 2.45 1.19 0.73
C ILE A 368 1.98 2.41 -0.07
N ASP A 369 0.68 2.44 -0.34
CA ASP A 369 0.00 3.46 -1.15
C ASP A 369 -0.90 4.31 -0.25
N ASN A 370 -0.27 5.01 0.71
CA ASN A 370 -0.97 5.73 1.77
C ASN A 370 -1.46 7.10 1.30
N GLU A 371 -2.63 7.12 0.67
CA GLU A 371 -3.28 8.33 0.17
C GLU A 371 -4.21 9.01 1.21
N ASP A 372 -4.58 8.30 2.28
CA ASP A 372 -5.59 8.70 3.28
C ASP A 372 -5.21 9.93 4.14
N ASN A 373 -4.04 10.52 3.93
CA ASN A 373 -3.49 11.65 4.71
C ASN A 373 -3.32 11.36 6.23
N PHE A 374 -3.22 10.07 6.62
CA PHE A 374 -2.92 9.63 7.98
C PHE A 374 -1.49 9.05 8.09
N PRO A 375 -0.42 9.87 8.05
CA PRO A 375 0.98 9.42 8.05
C PRO A 375 1.44 8.75 9.36
N GLN A 376 0.60 8.63 10.38
CA GLN A 376 0.96 8.09 11.68
C GLN A 376 1.20 6.56 11.63
N HIS A 377 2.23 6.11 12.35
CA HIS A 377 2.61 4.70 12.57
C HIS A 377 3.01 3.86 11.34
N TRP A 378 2.73 4.28 10.10
CA TRP A 378 3.22 3.62 8.87
C TRP A 378 4.72 3.28 8.84
N PRO A 379 5.66 4.08 9.41
CA PRO A 379 7.07 3.68 9.51
C PRO A 379 7.29 2.36 10.24
N TYR A 380 6.41 2.00 11.19
CA TYR A 380 6.47 0.74 11.92
C TYR A 380 5.85 -0.44 11.17
N LEU A 381 4.93 -0.20 10.22
CA LEU A 381 4.50 -1.21 9.26
C LEU A 381 5.71 -1.62 8.40
N ALA A 382 6.40 -0.64 7.83
CA ALA A 382 7.65 -0.83 7.07
C ALA A 382 8.75 -1.52 7.89
N THR A 383 9.00 -1.10 9.13
CA THR A 383 9.99 -1.74 10.02
C THR A 383 9.63 -3.20 10.30
N SER A 384 8.34 -3.52 10.44
CA SER A 384 7.89 -4.88 10.69
C SER A 384 8.08 -5.77 9.47
N PHE A 385 7.75 -5.30 8.27
CA PHE A 385 8.08 -6.02 7.03
C PHE A 385 9.59 -6.24 6.90
N ARG A 386 10.44 -5.22 7.14
CA ARG A 386 11.90 -5.39 7.12
C ARG A 386 12.46 -6.33 8.19
N ALA A 387 11.77 -6.50 9.32
CA ALA A 387 12.12 -7.52 10.33
C ALA A 387 11.64 -8.93 9.94
N LEU A 388 10.57 -9.05 9.14
CA LEU A 388 10.00 -10.32 8.69
C LEU A 388 10.71 -10.89 7.45
N PHE A 389 11.13 -10.04 6.51
CA PHE A 389 11.76 -10.48 5.25
C PHE A 389 12.96 -11.44 5.43
N PRO A 390 13.87 -11.27 6.42
CA PRO A 390 14.98 -12.21 6.63
C PRO A 390 14.56 -13.60 7.12
N THR A 391 13.28 -13.83 7.45
CA THR A 391 12.74 -15.15 7.82
C THR A 391 12.33 -16.00 6.62
N ALA A 392 12.25 -15.41 5.42
CA ALA A 392 11.85 -16.10 4.20
C ALA A 392 13.04 -16.73 3.44
N ILE A 393 12.74 -17.74 2.61
CA ILE A 393 13.73 -18.41 1.75
C ILE A 393 14.08 -17.57 0.51
N LYS A 394 13.10 -16.82 -0.04
CA LYS A 394 13.31 -15.88 -1.15
C LYS A 394 13.47 -14.44 -0.63
N PRO A 395 14.18 -13.55 -1.36
CA PRO A 395 14.18 -12.13 -1.03
C PRO A 395 12.80 -11.50 -1.22
N TYR A 396 12.45 -10.59 -0.32
CA TYR A 396 11.24 -9.78 -0.36
C TYR A 396 11.58 -8.29 -0.51
N TYR A 397 10.71 -7.56 -1.19
CA TYR A 397 10.84 -6.12 -1.44
C TYR A 397 9.79 -5.30 -0.69
N LEU A 398 10.13 -4.07 -0.33
CA LEU A 398 9.20 -3.07 0.20
C LEU A 398 9.16 -1.85 -0.73
N SER A 399 7.99 -1.29 -0.98
CA SER A 399 7.84 -0.06 -1.76
C SER A 399 6.82 0.90 -1.17
N SER A 400 6.74 2.10 -1.76
CA SER A 400 5.75 3.11 -1.41
C SER A 400 5.48 4.06 -2.59
N ALA A 401 4.26 4.59 -2.64
CA ALA A 401 3.68 5.35 -3.75
C ALA A 401 3.31 6.81 -3.40
N PRO A 402 4.24 7.62 -2.86
CA PRO A 402 3.90 8.95 -2.35
C PRO A 402 3.58 9.94 -3.48
N GLN A 403 2.75 10.93 -3.21
CA GLN A 403 2.49 12.01 -4.17
C GLN A 403 3.69 12.96 -4.28
N CYS A 404 3.91 13.59 -5.44
CA CYS A 404 5.14 14.35 -5.74
C CYS A 404 5.41 15.61 -4.88
N LEU A 405 4.53 15.94 -3.94
CA LEU A 405 4.61 17.15 -3.11
C LEU A 405 5.79 17.12 -2.12
N VAL A 406 6.21 18.32 -1.71
CA VAL A 406 7.21 18.55 -0.66
C VAL A 406 6.67 19.67 0.25
N PRO A 407 6.42 19.45 1.56
CA PRO A 407 6.68 18.23 2.33
C PRO A 407 5.93 17.00 1.79
N PHE A 408 6.54 15.83 1.99
CA PHE A 408 6.08 14.55 1.47
C PHE A 408 4.74 14.16 2.10
N SER A 409 3.84 13.53 1.32
CA SER A 409 2.61 12.93 1.84
C SER A 409 2.92 11.81 2.84
N ASP A 410 3.92 10.98 2.49
CA ASP A 410 4.39 9.87 3.30
C ASP A 410 5.52 10.24 4.28
N PRO A 411 5.61 9.57 5.43
CA PRO A 411 6.73 9.73 6.35
C PRO A 411 8.07 9.39 5.71
N LEU A 412 9.01 10.33 5.72
CA LEU A 412 10.40 10.04 5.31
C LEU A 412 11.00 8.81 6.04
N PRO A 413 10.78 8.58 7.36
CA PRO A 413 11.25 7.36 8.02
C PRO A 413 10.67 6.04 7.47
N MET A 414 9.54 6.06 6.77
CA MET A 414 9.00 4.91 6.03
C MET A 414 9.69 4.78 4.67
N LEU A 415 9.75 5.88 3.92
CA LEU A 415 10.34 5.95 2.57
C LEU A 415 11.81 5.52 2.55
N LEU A 416 12.58 5.87 3.58
CA LEU A 416 13.98 5.43 3.72
C LEU A 416 14.15 3.92 3.96
N GLN A 417 13.08 3.21 4.31
CA GLN A 417 13.08 1.75 4.49
C GLN A 417 12.68 0.99 3.20
N CYS A 418 12.25 1.67 2.14
CA CYS A 418 11.80 1.02 0.89
C CYS A 418 12.96 0.63 -0.04
N ASP A 419 12.77 -0.38 -0.88
CA ASP A 419 13.65 -0.69 -2.02
C ASP A 419 13.30 0.19 -3.22
N PHE A 420 12.00 0.43 -3.43
CA PHE A 420 11.46 1.20 -4.54
C PHE A 420 10.55 2.31 -4.01
N VAL A 421 10.63 3.52 -4.55
CA VAL A 421 9.71 4.62 -4.24
C VAL A 421 9.22 5.19 -5.56
N TRP A 422 7.97 4.88 -5.91
CA TRP A 422 7.33 5.38 -7.13
C TRP A 422 6.51 6.61 -6.82
N VAL A 423 7.19 7.74 -6.83
CA VAL A 423 6.59 9.05 -6.59
C VAL A 423 5.56 9.33 -7.69
N GLN A 424 4.30 9.52 -7.32
CA GLN A 424 3.21 9.84 -8.24
C GLN A 424 3.40 11.27 -8.77
N PHE A 425 3.87 11.42 -10.02
CA PHE A 425 4.00 12.71 -10.69
C PHE A 425 2.78 13.01 -11.56
N TYR A 426 1.58 12.84 -10.97
CA TYR A 426 0.28 13.15 -11.55
C TYR A 426 -0.68 13.62 -10.46
N ASN A 427 -1.77 14.29 -10.86
CA ASN A 427 -2.83 14.78 -9.98
C ASN A 427 -2.32 15.71 -8.85
N SER A 428 -1.21 16.40 -9.12
CA SER A 428 -0.54 17.31 -8.20
C SER A 428 0.05 18.47 -9.00
N PRO A 429 -0.77 19.49 -9.35
CA PRO A 429 -0.41 20.55 -10.31
C PRO A 429 0.85 21.36 -10.02
N ALA A 430 1.39 21.28 -8.79
CA ALA A 430 2.66 21.91 -8.43
C ALA A 430 3.89 21.16 -8.98
N CYS A 431 3.81 19.83 -9.17
CA CYS A 431 4.96 18.96 -9.38
C CYS A 431 4.76 17.80 -10.37
N GLU A 432 3.56 17.59 -10.92
CA GLU A 432 3.27 16.55 -11.90
C GLU A 432 4.04 16.67 -13.23
N ILE A 433 4.02 15.63 -14.06
CA ILE A 433 4.74 15.56 -15.35
C ILE A 433 4.38 16.76 -16.25
N GLY A 434 5.34 17.66 -16.44
CA GLY A 434 5.19 18.89 -17.24
C GLY A 434 4.85 20.15 -16.44
N ALA A 435 4.57 20.05 -15.14
CA ALA A 435 4.42 21.20 -14.25
C ALA A 435 5.79 21.88 -13.98
N PRO A 436 5.84 23.20 -13.69
CA PRO A 436 7.10 23.91 -13.43
C PRO A 436 7.94 23.32 -12.29
N GLY A 437 7.31 22.72 -11.27
CA GLY A 437 8.00 22.10 -10.14
C GLY A 437 8.48 20.67 -10.35
N PHE A 438 8.14 20.02 -11.48
CA PHE A 438 8.47 18.60 -11.76
C PHE A 438 9.96 18.29 -11.56
N ASN A 439 10.83 19.03 -12.26
CA ASN A 439 12.27 18.85 -12.19
C ASN A 439 12.83 19.10 -10.78
N ALA A 440 12.31 20.11 -10.08
CA ALA A 440 12.74 20.43 -8.72
C ALA A 440 12.30 19.36 -7.71
N SER A 441 11.11 18.80 -7.88
CA SER A 441 10.59 17.70 -7.07
C SER A 441 11.45 16.44 -7.22
N ILE A 442 11.77 16.01 -8.45
CA ILE A 442 12.64 14.84 -8.70
C ILE A 442 13.98 14.96 -7.96
N ILE A 443 14.64 16.12 -8.04
CA ILE A 443 15.92 16.34 -7.36
C ILE A 443 15.76 16.38 -5.84
N SER A 444 14.66 16.97 -5.32
CA SER A 444 14.34 16.97 -3.88
C SER A 444 14.12 15.54 -3.36
N TRP A 445 13.28 14.75 -4.02
CA TRP A 445 13.02 13.35 -3.69
C TRP A 445 14.32 12.54 -3.66
N THR A 446 15.12 12.62 -4.73
CA THR A 446 16.38 11.87 -4.82
C THR A 446 17.37 12.25 -3.71
N LYS A 447 17.47 13.55 -3.38
CA LYS A 447 18.32 14.05 -2.30
C LYS A 447 17.89 13.50 -0.93
N ASN A 448 16.59 13.40 -0.68
CA ASN A 448 16.06 12.92 0.60
C ASN A 448 16.16 11.39 0.74
N LEU A 449 15.88 10.62 -0.31
CA LEU A 449 16.03 9.15 -0.29
C LEU A 449 17.48 8.70 -0.03
N ASN A 450 18.47 9.54 -0.37
CA ASN A 450 19.88 9.30 -0.01
C ASN A 450 20.16 9.32 1.50
N ALA A 451 19.26 9.83 2.35
CA ALA A 451 19.39 9.69 3.80
C ALA A 451 19.23 8.24 4.30
N SER A 452 18.78 7.31 3.46
CA SER A 452 18.66 5.89 3.82
C SER A 452 20.02 5.26 4.12
N THR A 453 20.02 4.33 5.08
CA THR A 453 21.17 3.49 5.48
C THR A 453 21.17 2.11 4.82
N LEU A 454 20.17 1.79 3.99
CA LEU A 454 20.07 0.50 3.30
C LEU A 454 21.19 0.31 2.25
N SER A 455 21.45 -0.94 1.89
CA SER A 455 22.37 -1.31 0.81
C SER A 455 21.77 -2.48 0.01
N PRO A 456 21.24 -2.25 -1.21
CA PRO A 456 21.12 -0.97 -1.90
C PRO A 456 20.17 0.02 -1.20
N LYS A 457 20.31 1.31 -1.53
CA LYS A 457 19.42 2.38 -1.08
C LYS A 457 18.14 2.47 -1.95
N PRO A 458 17.05 3.11 -1.47
CA PRO A 458 15.80 3.23 -2.21
C PRO A 458 16.00 3.80 -3.63
N ARG A 459 15.37 3.17 -4.62
CA ARG A 459 15.37 3.61 -6.02
C ARG A 459 14.19 4.56 -6.26
N LEU A 460 14.43 5.71 -6.88
CA LEU A 460 13.36 6.62 -7.31
C LEU A 460 12.77 6.14 -8.63
N TYR A 461 11.47 5.91 -8.69
CA TYR A 461 10.71 5.67 -9.93
C TYR A 461 9.81 6.87 -10.22
N ILE A 462 9.62 7.18 -11.50
CA ILE A 462 8.65 8.18 -11.95
C ILE A 462 7.28 7.51 -12.07
N GLY A 463 6.40 7.74 -11.10
CA GLY A 463 4.99 7.35 -11.21
C GLY A 463 4.28 8.20 -12.25
N ALA A 464 3.65 7.56 -13.23
CA ALA A 464 3.09 8.20 -14.42
C ALA A 464 1.66 7.70 -14.72
N PRO A 465 0.78 8.57 -15.26
CA PRO A 465 -0.57 8.21 -15.65
C PRO A 465 -0.56 7.47 -16.99
N ALA A 466 -1.07 6.24 -17.02
CA ALA A 466 -0.98 5.38 -18.20
C ALA A 466 -2.02 5.72 -19.29
N TRP A 467 -3.06 6.49 -18.96
CA TRP A 467 -4.06 7.00 -19.91
C TRP A 467 -4.49 8.44 -19.59
N THR A 468 -5.16 9.10 -20.53
CA THR A 468 -5.51 10.53 -20.47
C THR A 468 -6.30 10.92 -19.22
N ASP A 469 -7.30 10.13 -18.85
CA ASP A 469 -8.25 10.51 -17.79
C ASP A 469 -7.69 10.27 -16.39
N ALA A 470 -6.62 9.45 -16.24
CA ALA A 470 -5.86 9.35 -15.00
C ALA A 470 -5.14 10.64 -14.63
N SER A 471 -4.75 11.48 -15.61
CA SER A 471 -4.31 12.85 -15.36
C SER A 471 -4.38 13.76 -16.60
N PRO A 472 -5.53 14.43 -16.83
CA PRO A 472 -5.75 15.23 -18.04
C PRO A 472 -4.81 16.44 -18.21
N MET A 473 -4.10 16.88 -17.16
CA MET A 473 -3.13 17.97 -17.22
C MET A 473 -1.76 17.49 -17.73
N ALA A 474 -1.22 16.39 -17.19
CA ALA A 474 0.02 15.79 -17.69
C ALA A 474 -0.08 15.39 -19.18
N TYR A 475 -1.26 14.93 -19.63
CA TYR A 475 -1.54 14.63 -21.03
C TYR A 475 -1.67 15.85 -21.94
N LYS A 476 -2.20 16.98 -21.45
CA LYS A 476 -2.14 18.27 -22.17
C LYS A 476 -0.74 18.87 -22.21
N GLY A 477 0.12 18.46 -21.27
CA GLY A 477 1.51 18.86 -21.16
C GLY A 477 2.46 18.04 -22.04
N ILE A 478 3.55 17.56 -21.45
CA ILE A 478 4.65 16.92 -22.19
C ILE A 478 4.39 15.47 -22.61
N ILE A 479 3.36 14.80 -22.06
CA ILE A 479 2.99 13.44 -22.49
C ILE A 479 2.35 13.50 -23.89
N GLY A 480 1.20 14.16 -24.06
CA GLY A 480 0.52 14.34 -25.36
C GLY A 480 -0.05 13.08 -26.02
N GLY A 481 0.47 11.90 -25.67
CA GLY A 481 0.15 10.58 -26.21
C GLY A 481 1.28 9.60 -25.84
N ALA A 482 1.06 8.29 -26.05
CA ALA A 482 1.99 7.25 -25.59
C ALA A 482 3.48 7.48 -25.97
N GLN A 483 3.75 7.97 -27.18
CA GLN A 483 5.11 8.21 -27.65
C GLN A 483 5.84 9.33 -26.89
N GLY A 484 5.12 10.34 -26.40
CA GLY A 484 5.74 11.45 -25.67
C GLY A 484 6.36 11.00 -24.34
N MET A 485 5.91 9.88 -23.77
CA MET A 485 6.52 9.33 -22.55
C MET A 485 7.99 8.93 -22.76
N LYS A 486 8.41 8.57 -23.98
CA LYS A 486 9.84 8.37 -24.32
C LYS A 486 10.67 9.62 -24.01
N LYS A 487 10.15 10.80 -24.37
CA LYS A 487 10.79 12.11 -24.16
C LYS A 487 10.75 12.55 -22.70
N VAL A 488 9.67 12.27 -21.98
CA VAL A 488 9.58 12.51 -20.53
C VAL A 488 10.70 11.75 -19.83
N VAL A 489 10.82 10.46 -20.10
CA VAL A 489 11.78 9.58 -19.43
C VAL A 489 13.24 9.89 -19.81
N SER A 490 13.54 10.16 -21.08
CA SER A 490 14.90 10.57 -21.47
C SER A 490 15.28 11.89 -20.81
N GLY A 491 14.37 12.87 -20.78
CA GLY A 491 14.55 14.15 -20.09
C GLY A 491 14.77 14.01 -18.58
N VAL A 492 14.11 13.05 -17.92
CA VAL A 492 14.38 12.72 -16.50
C VAL A 492 15.78 12.12 -16.33
N ARG A 493 16.19 11.20 -17.20
CA ARG A 493 17.55 10.61 -17.15
C ARG A 493 18.63 11.67 -17.35
N GLU A 494 18.45 12.55 -18.33
CA GLU A 494 19.32 13.71 -18.57
C GLU A 494 19.38 14.65 -17.36
N LEU A 495 18.22 15.06 -16.82
CA LEU A 495 18.11 15.90 -15.62
C LEU A 495 18.85 15.30 -14.43
N MET A 496 18.59 14.03 -14.11
CA MET A 496 19.20 13.36 -12.96
C MET A 496 20.71 13.17 -13.17
N ALA A 497 21.16 12.84 -14.38
CA ALA A 497 22.58 12.75 -14.71
C ALA A 497 23.30 14.11 -14.55
N GLN A 498 22.73 15.19 -15.08
CA GLN A 498 23.26 16.55 -14.96
C GLN A 498 23.38 17.04 -13.50
N ASN A 499 22.48 16.57 -12.62
CA ASN A 499 22.50 16.88 -11.19
C ASN A 499 23.34 15.89 -10.36
N GLY A 500 24.10 14.99 -10.99
CA GLY A 500 24.94 14.00 -10.29
C GLY A 500 24.16 12.88 -9.59
N VAL A 501 22.86 12.75 -9.86
CA VAL A 501 21.95 11.78 -9.22
C VAL A 501 21.34 10.75 -10.17
N GLY A 502 21.82 10.65 -11.41
CA GLY A 502 21.36 9.63 -12.39
C GLY A 502 21.47 8.19 -11.86
N GLY A 503 22.44 7.92 -10.98
CA GLY A 503 22.60 6.63 -10.30
C GLY A 503 21.44 6.18 -9.41
N TRP A 504 20.41 7.00 -9.18
CA TRP A 504 19.29 6.74 -8.27
C TRP A 504 17.97 6.33 -8.94
N LEU A 505 17.83 6.57 -10.24
CA LEU A 505 16.63 6.18 -10.99
C LEU A 505 16.48 4.66 -10.96
N GLY A 506 15.32 4.15 -10.56
CA GLY A 506 14.90 2.75 -10.77
C GLY A 506 14.24 2.57 -12.13
N GLY A 507 13.40 3.54 -12.49
CA GLY A 507 12.79 3.67 -13.81
C GLY A 507 11.42 4.35 -13.75
N VAL A 508 10.37 3.71 -14.24
CA VAL A 508 9.00 4.25 -14.32
C VAL A 508 8.02 3.34 -13.58
N MET A 509 6.97 3.91 -13.00
CA MET A 509 5.78 3.22 -12.53
C MET A 509 4.57 3.72 -13.33
N PHE A 510 3.63 2.85 -13.68
CA PHE A 510 2.37 3.22 -14.30
C PHE A 510 1.16 2.86 -13.44
N TRP A 511 0.29 3.86 -13.26
CA TRP A 511 -1.13 3.68 -12.94
C TRP A 511 -1.93 3.74 -14.24
N ASP A 512 -2.38 2.63 -14.84
CA ASP A 512 -2.11 1.23 -14.50
C ASP A 512 -1.64 0.42 -15.74
N GLY A 513 -1.27 -0.84 -15.57
CA GLY A 513 -0.78 -1.70 -16.66
C GLY A 513 -1.83 -1.96 -17.75
N PRO A 514 -3.04 -2.44 -17.40
CA PRO A 514 -4.13 -2.67 -18.34
C PRO A 514 -4.48 -1.46 -19.23
N GLU A 515 -4.65 -0.27 -18.66
CA GLU A 515 -4.90 0.95 -19.46
C GLU A 515 -3.65 1.38 -20.24
N GLY A 516 -2.46 1.16 -19.68
CA GLY A 516 -1.19 1.43 -20.36
C GLY A 516 -1.00 0.66 -21.66
N HIS A 517 -1.37 -0.62 -21.69
CA HIS A 517 -1.34 -1.44 -22.91
C HIS A 517 -2.42 -1.04 -23.94
N LEU A 518 -3.51 -0.39 -23.53
CA LEU A 518 -4.52 0.16 -24.46
C LEU A 518 -4.09 1.51 -25.06
N ASN A 519 -3.26 2.29 -24.35
CA ASN A 519 -2.71 3.56 -24.82
C ASN A 519 -1.57 3.35 -25.84
N VAL A 520 -1.95 3.06 -27.08
CA VAL A 520 -1.03 2.76 -28.20
C VAL A 520 -0.85 3.96 -29.13
N GLN A 521 0.40 4.31 -29.44
CA GLN A 521 0.77 5.26 -30.49
C GLN A 521 1.86 4.67 -31.39
N ASN A 522 1.69 4.78 -32.71
CA ASN A 522 2.63 4.29 -33.72
C ASN A 522 3.01 2.80 -33.55
N GLY A 523 2.03 1.97 -33.17
CA GLY A 523 2.18 0.51 -33.03
C GLY A 523 2.83 0.05 -31.72
N ARG A 524 2.99 0.93 -30.72
CA ARG A 524 3.55 0.60 -29.40
C ARG A 524 2.82 1.34 -28.28
N ASP A 525 2.67 0.66 -27.14
CA ASP A 525 2.04 1.18 -25.92
C ASP A 525 2.93 2.18 -25.16
N ILE A 526 2.33 2.89 -24.18
CA ILE A 526 3.05 3.87 -23.37
C ILE A 526 4.14 3.23 -22.50
N ILE A 527 3.93 1.98 -22.08
CA ILE A 527 4.87 1.18 -21.29
C ILE A 527 6.14 0.92 -22.12
N GLY A 528 5.99 0.45 -23.35
CA GLY A 528 7.09 0.24 -24.28
C GLY A 528 7.77 1.54 -24.70
N TRP A 529 7.05 2.65 -24.87
CA TRP A 529 7.65 3.96 -25.14
C TRP A 529 8.46 4.51 -23.96
N ALA A 530 8.00 4.30 -22.72
CA ALA A 530 8.76 4.64 -21.52
C ALA A 530 10.01 3.76 -21.38
N LYS A 531 9.92 2.45 -21.62
CA LYS A 531 11.06 1.52 -21.63
C LYS A 531 12.14 1.97 -22.62
N ASP A 532 11.71 2.40 -23.81
CA ASP A 532 12.57 2.99 -24.84
C ASP A 532 13.28 4.28 -24.38
N GLY A 533 12.65 5.07 -23.50
CA GLY A 533 13.24 6.25 -22.87
C GLY A 533 14.22 5.90 -21.75
N LEU A 534 14.00 4.78 -21.05
CA LEU A 534 14.90 4.26 -20.02
C LEU A 534 16.20 3.68 -20.59
N THR A 535 16.18 3.19 -21.83
CA THR A 535 17.32 2.51 -22.48
C THR A 535 18.01 3.31 -23.59
N ALA A 536 17.54 4.51 -23.91
CA ALA A 536 18.12 5.41 -24.92
C ALA A 536 19.51 5.97 -24.55
#